data_AF-A0A9D4VTJ6-F1
#
_entry.id   AF-A0A9D4VTJ6-F1
#
_cell.length_a   1.000
_cell.length_b   1.000
_cell.length_c   1.000
_cell.angle_alpha   90.00
_cell.angle_beta   90.00
_cell.angle_gamma   90.00
#
_symmetry.space_group_name_H-M   'P 1'
#
loop_
_entity.id
_entity.type
_entity.pdbx_description
1 polymer ?
#
loop_
_entity_poly.entity_id
_entity_poly.type
_entity_poly.pdbx_seq_one_letter_code
_entity_poly.pdbx_strand_id
1 'polypeptide(L)'
;MPPLFIYFKNHFNCLKSSRFLFLIVQAASINKSSSIHSSPNLTNKQNQKMGFVLKLVDAILFLFFLLIAIVAPLIDAQTCLPLSYFPDFLVNVKTWYTNEYGDYLVVDKPHFFVGLVWLELLFQWPLSLINIYAMFSSKPWFNTTCLIYGVSLSTSMVAVLSEMMGSKKASDKLLKMYFPFMCLGILATLRGLLTSSSKSSSAFGKRHAMARKKRA
;
A
#
# COMPACT_ATOMS: atom_id res chain seq x y z
N MET A 1 -9.14 1.14 -35.33
CA MET A 1 -8.70 2.48 -34.89
C MET A 1 -7.67 2.33 -33.77
N PRO A 2 -6.36 2.52 -34.02
CA PRO A 2 -5.29 2.06 -33.12
C PRO A 2 -4.46 3.11 -32.32
N PRO A 3 -4.80 4.40 -32.08
CA PRO A 3 -3.87 5.28 -31.37
C PRO A 3 -3.83 5.12 -29.84
N LEU A 4 -4.95 4.81 -29.17
CA LEU A 4 -5.00 4.77 -27.69
C LEU A 4 -4.40 3.48 -27.08
N PHE A 5 -4.46 2.36 -27.80
CA PHE A 5 -3.95 1.07 -27.32
C PHE A 5 -2.42 1.08 -27.15
N ILE A 6 -1.70 1.80 -28.02
CA ILE A 6 -0.25 1.99 -27.93
C ILE A 6 0.08 2.94 -26.77
N TYR A 7 -0.73 3.98 -26.55
CA TYR A 7 -0.50 4.94 -25.47
C TYR A 7 -0.68 4.30 -24.09
N PHE A 8 -1.74 3.50 -23.90
CA PHE A 8 -1.95 2.75 -22.66
C PHE A 8 -0.96 1.60 -22.49
N LYS A 9 -0.62 0.86 -23.55
CA LYS A 9 0.45 -0.16 -23.50
C LYS A 9 1.80 0.45 -23.16
N ASN A 10 2.10 1.66 -23.62
CA ASN A 10 3.33 2.39 -23.27
C ASN A 10 3.28 2.95 -21.85
N HIS A 11 2.12 3.42 -21.37
CA HIS A 11 1.97 3.91 -19.99
C HIS A 11 1.97 2.77 -18.97
N PHE A 12 1.38 1.62 -19.30
CA PHE A 12 1.48 0.38 -18.53
C PHE A 12 2.85 -0.28 -18.69
N ASN A 13 3.54 -0.15 -19.83
CA ASN A 13 4.95 -0.57 -19.96
C ASN A 13 5.91 0.37 -19.21
N CYS A 14 5.55 1.64 -19.05
CA CYS A 14 6.23 2.59 -18.18
C CYS A 14 6.04 2.20 -16.70
N LEU A 15 4.84 1.73 -16.33
CA LEU A 15 4.55 1.05 -15.06
C LEU A 15 5.21 -0.34 -14.93
N LYS A 16 5.35 -1.08 -16.05
CA LYS A 16 6.02 -2.40 -16.20
C LYS A 16 7.53 -2.28 -16.15
N SER A 17 8.06 -1.05 -16.22
CA SER A 17 9.43 -0.88 -15.82
C SER A 17 9.48 -1.21 -14.34
N SER A 18 9.95 -2.42 -14.04
CA SER A 18 10.51 -2.74 -12.73
C SER A 18 11.36 -1.60 -12.22
N ARG A 19 11.90 -0.71 -13.09
CA ARG A 19 12.56 0.54 -12.74
C ARG A 19 11.72 1.57 -12.00
N PHE A 20 10.38 1.69 -12.05
CA PHE A 20 9.71 2.71 -11.23
C PHE A 20 9.59 2.27 -9.76
N LEU A 21 9.14 1.03 -9.52
CA LEU A 21 9.21 0.41 -8.19
C LEU A 21 10.65 0.10 -7.75
N PHE A 22 11.55 -0.32 -8.64
CA PHE A 22 12.98 -0.45 -8.35
C PHE A 22 13.60 0.91 -8.09
N LEU A 23 13.32 1.99 -8.82
CA LEU A 23 13.93 3.29 -8.52
C LEU A 23 13.44 3.80 -7.16
N ILE A 24 12.20 3.52 -6.78
CA ILE A 24 11.66 3.84 -5.45
C ILE A 24 12.33 2.98 -4.35
N VAL A 25 12.53 1.67 -4.58
CA VAL A 25 13.17 0.75 -3.62
C VAL A 25 14.71 0.90 -3.58
N GLN A 26 15.34 1.21 -4.72
CA GLN A 26 16.78 1.45 -4.87
C GLN A 26 17.15 2.81 -4.26
N ALA A 27 16.30 3.84 -4.38
CA ALA A 27 16.47 5.10 -3.65
C ALA A 27 16.43 4.89 -2.12
N ALA A 28 15.63 3.93 -1.64
CA ALA A 28 15.59 3.55 -0.22
C ALA A 28 16.80 2.67 0.22
N SER A 29 17.44 1.95 -0.71
CA SER A 29 18.57 1.05 -0.40
C SER A 29 19.96 1.72 -0.47
N ILE A 30 20.10 2.89 -1.10
CA ILE A 30 21.42 3.54 -1.33
C ILE A 30 21.98 4.24 -0.07
N ASN A 31 21.21 4.46 0.99
CA ASN A 31 21.67 5.26 2.14
C ASN A 31 22.09 4.43 3.37
N LYS A 32 22.83 3.34 3.15
CA LYS A 32 23.46 2.56 4.22
C LYS A 32 24.98 2.69 4.17
N SER A 33 25.50 3.78 4.73
CA SER A 33 26.82 3.79 5.36
C SER A 33 27.01 5.06 6.19
N SER A 34 27.13 4.93 7.51
CA SER A 34 28.21 5.55 8.29
C SER A 34 28.05 5.26 9.78
N SER A 35 29.14 4.72 10.32
CA SER A 35 29.38 4.32 11.71
C SER A 35 29.28 5.48 12.71
N ILE A 36 29.03 5.07 13.95
CA ILE A 36 28.72 5.82 15.16
C ILE A 36 29.92 6.66 15.64
N HIS A 37 29.76 7.98 15.73
CA HIS A 37 30.37 8.80 16.78
C HIS A 37 29.52 10.07 17.03
N SER A 38 29.00 10.23 18.24
CA SER A 38 27.96 11.21 18.58
C SER A 38 28.53 12.62 18.78
N SER A 39 28.03 13.59 18.00
CA SER A 39 28.29 15.04 18.14
C SER A 39 26.97 15.80 17.91
N PRO A 40 26.68 16.91 18.60
CA PRO A 40 25.37 17.60 18.56
C PRO A 40 24.91 18.03 17.15
N ASN A 41 25.83 18.27 16.21
CA ASN A 41 25.50 18.52 14.79
C ASN A 41 24.85 17.31 14.09
N LEU A 42 25.08 16.09 14.58
CA LEU A 42 24.50 14.86 14.04
C LEU A 42 22.99 14.79 14.32
N THR A 43 22.52 15.30 15.45
CA THR A 43 21.09 15.24 15.82
C THR A 43 20.20 16.05 14.87
N ASN A 44 20.63 17.25 14.48
CA ASN A 44 19.95 18.05 13.47
C ASN A 44 19.97 17.40 12.09
N LYS A 45 21.11 16.83 11.68
CA LYS A 45 21.23 16.12 10.39
C LYS A 45 20.37 14.85 10.33
N GLN A 46 20.27 14.10 11.43
CA GLN A 46 19.42 12.92 11.56
C GLN A 46 17.93 13.30 11.53
N ASN A 47 17.51 14.34 12.25
CA ASN A 47 16.12 14.83 12.23
C ASN A 47 15.69 15.32 10.84
N GLN A 48 16.59 16.00 10.11
CA GLN A 48 16.35 16.41 8.72
C GLN A 48 16.23 15.21 7.77
N LYS A 49 17.11 14.21 7.91
CA LYS A 49 17.07 12.96 7.13
C LYS A 49 15.76 12.20 7.37
N MET A 50 15.33 12.09 8.62
CA MET A 50 14.07 11.44 9.01
C MET A 50 12.85 12.18 8.42
N GLY A 51 12.86 13.51 8.42
CA GLY A 51 11.80 14.31 7.81
C GLY A 51 11.67 14.09 6.29
N PHE A 52 12.79 13.97 5.57
CA PHE A 52 12.77 13.67 4.14
C PHE A 52 12.25 12.27 3.84
N VAL A 53 12.69 11.26 4.60
CA VAL A 53 12.22 9.88 4.44
C VAL A 53 10.71 9.78 4.66
N LEU A 54 10.17 10.44 5.67
CA LEU A 54 8.72 10.44 5.91
C LEU A 54 7.93 11.08 4.76
N LYS A 55 8.41 12.20 4.20
CA LYS A 55 7.78 12.81 3.01
C LYS A 55 7.82 11.89 1.79
N LEU A 56 8.92 11.17 1.60
CA LEU A 56 9.05 10.19 0.51
C LEU A 56 8.08 9.03 0.72
N VAL A 57 7.98 8.48 1.94
CA VAL A 57 7.02 7.43 2.28
C VAL A 57 5.59 7.92 2.07
N ASP A 58 5.26 9.14 2.49
CA ASP A 58 3.94 9.74 2.26
C ASP A 58 3.65 9.87 0.76
N ALA A 59 4.61 10.31 -0.07
CA ALA A 59 4.43 10.39 -1.52
C ALA A 59 4.19 9.00 -2.15
N ILE A 60 4.93 7.98 -1.72
CA ILE A 60 4.77 6.59 -2.20
C ILE A 60 3.39 6.05 -1.82
N LEU A 61 2.98 6.23 -0.56
CA LEU A 61 1.68 5.77 -0.07
C LEU A 61 0.53 6.50 -0.76
N PHE A 62 0.68 7.80 -1.01
CA PHE A 62 -0.30 8.58 -1.77
C PHE A 62 -0.50 8.01 -3.18
N LEU A 63 0.59 7.79 -3.92
CA LEU A 63 0.51 7.20 -5.26
C LEU A 63 -0.11 5.80 -5.22
N PHE A 64 0.22 5.01 -4.21
CA PHE A 64 -0.33 3.69 -4.02
C PHE A 64 -1.84 3.73 -3.75
N PHE A 65 -2.33 4.58 -2.83
CA PHE A 65 -3.76 4.71 -2.59
C PHE A 65 -4.51 5.20 -3.83
N LEU A 66 -3.92 6.13 -4.59
CA LEU A 66 -4.49 6.60 -5.85
C LEU A 66 -4.60 5.48 -6.88
N LEU A 67 -3.57 4.62 -6.97
CA LEU A 67 -3.59 3.45 -7.84
C LEU A 67 -4.75 2.51 -7.44
N ILE A 68 -4.88 2.18 -6.15
CA ILE A 68 -5.95 1.30 -5.65
C ILE A 68 -7.34 1.92 -5.87
N ALA A 69 -7.49 3.23 -5.67
CA ALA A 69 -8.73 3.95 -5.92
C ALA A 69 -9.26 3.77 -7.36
N ILE A 70 -8.36 3.60 -8.33
CA ILE A 70 -8.70 3.38 -9.74
C ILE A 70 -8.75 1.88 -10.07
N VAL A 71 -7.73 1.10 -9.69
CA VAL A 71 -7.56 -0.29 -10.13
C VAL A 71 -8.59 -1.21 -9.48
N ALA A 72 -8.89 -1.04 -8.18
CA ALA A 72 -9.83 -1.92 -7.48
C ALA A 72 -11.22 -1.97 -8.16
N PRO A 73 -11.89 -0.83 -8.46
CA PRO A 73 -13.19 -0.88 -9.13
C PRO A 73 -13.09 -1.25 -10.61
N LEU A 74 -11.97 -1.03 -11.29
CA LEU A 74 -11.86 -1.27 -12.74
C LEU A 74 -11.39 -2.70 -13.09
N ILE A 75 -10.53 -3.31 -12.26
CA ILE A 75 -9.87 -4.59 -12.54
C ILE A 75 -10.29 -5.65 -11.52
N ASP A 76 -10.19 -5.36 -10.22
CA ASP A 76 -10.45 -6.35 -9.18
C ASP A 76 -11.95 -6.65 -9.06
N ALA A 77 -12.79 -5.64 -9.26
CA ALA A 77 -14.25 -5.81 -9.35
C ALA A 77 -14.69 -6.81 -10.43
N GLN A 78 -13.93 -6.97 -11.53
CA GLN A 78 -14.21 -7.98 -12.55
C GLN A 78 -14.05 -9.43 -12.05
N THR A 79 -13.45 -9.64 -10.87
CA THR A 79 -13.33 -10.97 -10.26
C THR A 79 -14.64 -11.37 -9.60
N CYS A 80 -15.36 -10.41 -9.01
CA CYS A 80 -16.61 -10.62 -8.26
C CYS A 80 -17.87 -10.29 -9.07
N LEU A 81 -17.79 -9.37 -10.03
CA LEU A 81 -18.93 -8.91 -10.82
C LEU A 81 -18.93 -9.52 -12.24
N PRO A 82 -20.10 -9.64 -12.88
CA PRO A 82 -20.21 -10.02 -14.28
C PRO A 82 -19.39 -9.11 -15.19
N LEU A 83 -18.69 -9.71 -16.17
CA LEU A 83 -17.86 -8.97 -17.12
C LEU A 83 -18.66 -8.02 -18.02
N SER A 84 -19.98 -8.23 -18.15
CA SER A 84 -20.89 -7.37 -18.92
C SER A 84 -20.99 -5.94 -18.39
N TYR A 85 -20.62 -5.68 -17.13
CA TYR A 85 -20.58 -4.33 -16.57
C TYR A 85 -19.33 -3.55 -16.94
N PHE A 86 -18.34 -4.19 -17.56
CA PHE A 86 -17.06 -3.60 -17.86
C PHE A 86 -16.86 -3.46 -19.38
N PRO A 87 -16.24 -2.37 -19.85
CA PRO A 87 -15.88 -2.24 -21.25
C PRO A 87 -14.86 -3.31 -21.65
N ASP A 88 -14.98 -3.82 -22.87
CA ASP A 88 -14.13 -4.89 -23.42
C ASP A 88 -12.63 -4.58 -23.29
N PHE A 89 -12.24 -3.31 -23.35
CA PHE A 89 -10.85 -2.90 -23.14
C PHE A 89 -10.31 -3.35 -21.77
N LEU A 90 -11.06 -3.14 -20.68
CA LEU A 90 -10.62 -3.51 -19.33
C LEU A 90 -10.59 -5.03 -19.14
N VAL A 91 -11.54 -5.73 -19.76
CA VAL A 91 -11.56 -7.20 -19.77
C VAL A 91 -10.34 -7.74 -20.50
N ASN A 92 -10.03 -7.18 -21.68
CA ASN A 92 -8.86 -7.58 -22.47
C ASN A 92 -7.54 -7.31 -21.74
N VAL A 93 -7.42 -6.20 -21.01
CA VAL A 93 -6.24 -5.93 -20.17
C VAL A 93 -6.09 -6.99 -19.08
N LYS A 94 -7.19 -7.35 -18.40
CA LYS A 94 -7.19 -8.40 -17.38
C LYS A 94 -6.81 -9.76 -17.97
N THR A 95 -7.42 -10.15 -19.09
CA THR A 95 -7.10 -11.42 -19.77
C THR A 95 -5.65 -11.47 -20.23
N TRP A 96 -5.12 -10.38 -20.81
CA TRP A 96 -3.71 -10.30 -21.18
C TRP A 96 -2.79 -10.46 -19.97
N TYR A 97 -3.10 -9.78 -18.86
CA TYR A 97 -2.37 -9.89 -17.61
C TYR A 97 -2.33 -11.33 -17.10
N THR A 98 -3.50 -11.96 -17.01
CA THR A 98 -3.64 -13.34 -16.52
C THR A 98 -2.85 -14.32 -17.38
N ASN A 99 -2.86 -14.16 -18.70
CA ASN A 99 -2.09 -15.01 -19.62
C ASN A 99 -0.57 -14.78 -19.51
N GLU A 100 -0.14 -13.52 -19.37
CA GLU A 100 1.27 -13.14 -19.31
C GLU A 100 1.95 -13.57 -17.99
N TYR A 101 1.21 -13.54 -16.88
CA TYR A 101 1.74 -13.85 -15.55
C TYR A 101 1.33 -15.25 -15.05
N GLY A 102 0.40 -15.92 -15.71
CA GLY A 102 -0.11 -17.23 -15.29
C GLY A 102 -0.77 -17.16 -13.91
N ASP A 103 -1.49 -16.07 -13.62
CA ASP A 103 -2.09 -15.86 -12.30
C ASP A 103 -3.31 -16.79 -12.11
N TYR A 104 -3.05 -17.98 -11.57
CA TYR A 104 -4.06 -19.00 -11.33
C TYR A 104 -5.13 -18.54 -10.32
N LEU A 105 -4.84 -17.58 -9.42
CA LEU A 105 -5.84 -17.06 -8.48
C LEU A 105 -6.94 -16.29 -9.21
N VAL A 106 -6.57 -15.60 -10.29
CA VAL A 106 -7.50 -14.84 -11.13
C VAL A 106 -8.26 -15.74 -12.11
N VAL A 107 -7.61 -16.83 -12.58
CA VAL A 107 -8.24 -17.84 -13.46
C VAL A 107 -9.22 -18.72 -12.68
N ASP A 108 -8.71 -19.43 -11.67
CA ASP A 108 -9.44 -20.47 -10.95
C ASP A 108 -10.42 -19.87 -9.94
N LYS A 109 -10.20 -18.61 -9.54
CA LYS A 109 -11.03 -17.85 -8.57
C LYS A 109 -11.38 -18.67 -7.32
N PRO A 110 -10.39 -19.17 -6.57
CA PRO A 110 -10.68 -19.91 -5.34
C PRO A 110 -11.45 -19.04 -4.35
N HIS A 111 -12.36 -19.64 -3.58
CA HIS A 111 -13.30 -18.89 -2.74
C HIS A 111 -12.63 -17.93 -1.75
N PHE A 112 -11.47 -18.30 -1.19
CA PHE A 112 -10.73 -17.40 -0.29
C PHE A 112 -10.25 -16.14 -1.03
N PHE A 113 -9.78 -16.26 -2.27
CA PHE A 113 -9.28 -15.14 -3.08
C PHE A 113 -10.43 -14.21 -3.47
N VAL A 114 -11.56 -14.77 -3.88
CA VAL A 114 -12.78 -13.97 -4.14
C VAL A 114 -13.21 -13.23 -2.86
N GLY A 115 -13.12 -13.87 -1.69
CA GLY A 115 -13.36 -13.22 -0.39
C GLY A 115 -12.39 -12.07 -0.10
N LEU A 116 -11.10 -12.23 -0.40
CA LEU A 116 -10.10 -11.17 -0.27
C LEU A 116 -10.37 -10.00 -1.23
N VAL A 117 -10.82 -10.28 -2.46
CA VAL A 117 -11.21 -9.23 -3.41
C VAL A 117 -12.45 -8.49 -2.93
N TRP A 118 -13.43 -9.17 -2.32
CA TRP A 118 -14.56 -8.49 -1.68
C TRP A 118 -14.11 -7.60 -0.52
N LEU A 119 -13.17 -8.06 0.31
CA LEU A 119 -12.57 -7.25 1.36
C LEU A 119 -11.86 -6.02 0.76
N GLU A 120 -11.14 -6.20 -0.34
CA GLU A 120 -10.50 -5.09 -1.04
C GLU A 120 -11.53 -4.07 -1.54
N LEU A 121 -12.60 -4.51 -2.21
CA LEU A 121 -13.63 -3.63 -2.76
C LEU A 121 -14.48 -2.92 -1.71
N LEU A 122 -14.87 -3.62 -0.64
CA LEU A 122 -15.80 -3.08 0.36
C LEU A 122 -15.10 -2.36 1.51
N PHE A 123 -13.84 -2.72 1.79
CA PHE A 123 -13.11 -2.16 2.94
C PHE A 123 -11.88 -1.37 2.51
N GLN A 124 -10.97 -1.97 1.74
CA GLN A 124 -9.71 -1.32 1.41
C GLN A 124 -9.91 -0.16 0.42
N TRP A 125 -10.78 -0.29 -0.57
CA TRP A 125 -11.05 0.75 -1.56
C TRP A 125 -11.69 2.00 -0.95
N PRO A 126 -12.76 1.94 -0.14
CA PRO A 126 -13.26 3.14 0.55
C PRO A 126 -12.20 3.75 1.48
N LEU A 127 -11.42 2.91 2.15
CA LEU A 127 -10.36 3.37 3.06
C LEU A 127 -9.20 4.05 2.31
N SER A 128 -8.89 3.64 1.08
CA SER A 128 -7.89 4.31 0.24
C SER A 128 -8.34 5.71 -0.16
N LEU A 129 -9.61 5.89 -0.53
CA LEU A 129 -10.20 7.21 -0.81
C LEU A 129 -10.17 8.13 0.41
N ILE A 130 -10.52 7.59 1.58
CA ILE A 130 -10.44 8.32 2.86
C ILE A 130 -8.99 8.73 3.15
N ASN A 131 -8.02 7.84 2.92
CA ASN A 131 -6.60 8.13 3.11
C ASN A 131 -6.11 9.23 2.16
N ILE A 132 -6.46 9.18 0.87
CA ILE A 132 -6.15 10.24 -0.10
C ILE A 132 -6.70 11.59 0.39
N TYR A 133 -7.97 11.64 0.79
CA TYR A 133 -8.59 12.84 1.32
C TYR A 133 -7.88 13.35 2.59
N ALA A 134 -7.55 12.44 3.50
CA ALA A 134 -6.86 12.78 4.74
C ALA A 134 -5.45 13.34 4.48
N MET A 135 -4.75 12.86 3.46
CA MET A 135 -3.44 13.38 3.06
C MET A 135 -3.55 14.78 2.44
N PHE A 136 -4.50 14.99 1.51
CA PHE A 136 -4.74 16.32 0.94
C PHE A 136 -5.15 17.35 1.99
N SER A 137 -6.03 16.96 2.90
CA SER A 137 -6.56 17.84 3.95
C SER A 137 -5.71 17.84 5.23
N SER A 138 -4.55 17.18 5.22
CA SER A 138 -3.64 17.04 6.38
C SER A 138 -4.36 16.65 7.69
N LYS A 139 -5.31 15.71 7.60
CA LYS A 139 -6.16 15.33 8.73
C LYS A 139 -5.38 14.49 9.75
N PRO A 140 -5.59 14.71 11.06
CA PRO A 140 -4.82 14.04 12.10
C PRO A 140 -5.12 12.54 12.24
N TRP A 141 -6.26 12.07 11.70
CA TRP A 141 -6.66 10.66 11.72
C TRP A 141 -6.05 9.81 10.60
N PHE A 142 -5.31 10.43 9.66
CA PHE A 142 -4.61 9.71 8.57
C PHE A 142 -3.77 8.55 9.09
N ASN A 143 -3.04 8.74 10.19
CA ASN A 143 -2.15 7.70 10.71
C ASN A 143 -2.92 6.45 11.14
N THR A 144 -4.09 6.64 11.75
CA THR A 144 -4.95 5.53 12.20
C THR A 144 -5.54 4.80 11.01
N THR A 145 -6.08 5.52 10.03
CA THR A 145 -6.68 4.91 8.82
C THR A 145 -5.61 4.24 7.94
N CYS A 146 -4.42 4.81 7.86
CA CYS A 146 -3.26 4.23 7.18
C CYS A 146 -2.77 2.95 7.88
N LEU A 147 -2.76 2.92 9.21
CA LEU A 147 -2.44 1.71 9.98
C LEU A 147 -3.45 0.59 9.71
N ILE A 148 -4.75 0.90 9.81
CA ILE A 148 -5.83 -0.07 9.57
C ILE A 148 -5.71 -0.64 8.15
N TYR A 149 -5.48 0.24 7.17
CA TYR A 149 -5.26 -0.16 5.79
C TYR A 149 -4.04 -1.09 5.66
N GLY A 150 -2.90 -0.67 6.20
CA GLY A 150 -1.64 -1.40 6.10
C GLY A 150 -1.74 -2.80 6.68
N VAL A 151 -2.35 -2.94 7.87
CA VAL A 151 -2.56 -4.22 8.53
C VAL A 151 -3.47 -5.12 7.69
N SER A 152 -4.60 -4.59 7.21
CA SER A 152 -5.52 -5.35 6.35
C SER A 152 -4.83 -5.84 5.08
N LEU A 153 -4.09 -4.98 4.38
CA LEU A 153 -3.35 -5.34 3.16
C LEU A 153 -2.27 -6.39 3.45
N SER A 154 -1.49 -6.21 4.51
CA SER A 154 -0.45 -7.18 4.89
C SER A 154 -1.06 -8.54 5.22
N THR A 155 -2.18 -8.60 5.92
CA THR A 155 -2.87 -9.87 6.22
C THR A 155 -3.35 -10.54 4.93
N SER A 156 -3.98 -9.82 4.01
CA SER A 156 -4.40 -10.36 2.71
C SER A 156 -3.20 -10.88 1.89
N MET A 157 -2.10 -10.14 1.87
CA MET A 157 -0.88 -10.53 1.16
C MET A 157 -0.22 -11.77 1.77
N VAL A 158 -0.22 -11.90 3.09
CA VAL A 158 0.26 -13.13 3.77
C VAL A 158 -0.61 -14.32 3.38
N ALA A 159 -1.94 -14.18 3.37
CA ALA A 159 -2.83 -15.25 2.95
C ALA A 159 -2.54 -15.69 1.50
N VAL A 160 -2.45 -14.74 0.57
CA VAL A 160 -2.14 -15.01 -0.84
C VAL A 160 -0.77 -15.66 -1.01
N LEU A 161 0.28 -15.09 -0.41
CA LEU A 161 1.65 -15.63 -0.52
C LEU A 161 1.77 -17.02 0.11
N SER A 162 1.10 -17.27 1.23
CA SER A 162 1.08 -18.58 1.88
C SER A 162 0.42 -19.66 1.02
N GLU A 163 -0.71 -19.34 0.39
CA GLU A 163 -1.36 -20.23 -0.57
C GLU A 163 -0.46 -20.49 -1.78
N MET A 164 0.15 -19.45 -2.35
CA MET A 164 1.06 -19.59 -3.50
C MET A 164 2.26 -20.50 -3.18
N MET A 165 2.86 -20.32 -2.00
CA MET A 165 3.99 -21.14 -1.53
C MET A 165 3.57 -22.57 -1.21
N GLY A 166 2.38 -22.78 -0.64
CA GLY A 166 1.86 -24.10 -0.29
C GLY A 166 1.40 -24.92 -1.51
N SER A 167 0.77 -24.26 -2.48
CA SER A 167 0.19 -24.87 -3.68
C SER A 167 1.24 -25.28 -4.72
N LYS A 168 2.42 -24.64 -4.72
CA LYS A 168 3.51 -24.81 -5.71
C LYS A 168 3.10 -24.55 -7.18
N LYS A 169 1.88 -24.04 -7.41
CA LYS A 169 1.38 -23.61 -8.72
C LYS A 169 1.91 -22.24 -9.14
N ALA A 170 2.40 -21.45 -8.19
CA ALA A 170 2.88 -20.09 -8.45
C ALA A 170 4.26 -20.10 -9.13
N SER A 171 4.38 -19.37 -10.24
CA SER A 171 5.67 -19.08 -10.88
C SER A 171 6.48 -18.06 -10.06
N ASP A 172 7.81 -18.13 -10.12
CA ASP A 172 8.71 -17.11 -9.56
C ASP A 172 8.38 -15.68 -10.03
N LYS A 173 7.88 -15.55 -11.27
CA LYS A 173 7.46 -14.26 -11.84
C LYS A 173 6.23 -13.71 -11.09
N LEU A 174 5.29 -14.58 -10.76
CA LEU A 174 4.08 -14.23 -10.04
C LEU A 174 4.42 -13.84 -8.59
N LEU A 175 5.24 -14.64 -7.91
CA LEU A 175 5.66 -14.35 -6.54
C LEU A 175 6.38 -13.00 -6.43
N LYS A 176 7.30 -12.71 -7.36
CA LYS A 176 8.00 -11.41 -7.44
C LYS A 176 7.05 -10.23 -7.71
N MET A 177 5.89 -10.47 -8.31
CA MET A 177 4.89 -9.44 -8.53
C MET A 177 4.09 -9.10 -7.27
N TYR A 178 3.80 -10.08 -6.41
CA TYR A 178 3.03 -9.87 -5.17
C TYR A 178 3.89 -9.29 -4.03
N PHE A 179 5.20 -9.55 -4.02
CA PHE A 179 6.11 -9.09 -2.96
C PHE A 179 6.13 -7.56 -2.74
N PRO A 180 6.14 -6.71 -3.77
CA PRO A 180 6.07 -5.26 -3.58
C PRO A 180 4.80 -4.79 -2.87
N PHE A 181 3.65 -5.43 -3.11
CA PHE A 181 2.40 -5.09 -2.41
C PHE A 181 2.48 -5.44 -0.92
N MET A 182 3.11 -6.56 -0.59
CA MET A 182 3.42 -6.90 0.81
C MET A 182 4.31 -5.84 1.46
N CYS A 183 5.37 -5.39 0.78
CA CYS A 183 6.22 -4.31 1.27
C CYS A 183 5.44 -3.00 1.49
N LEU A 184 4.52 -2.64 0.58
CA LEU A 184 3.68 -1.46 0.72
C LEU A 184 2.72 -1.55 1.92
N GLY A 185 2.13 -2.72 2.17
CA GLY A 185 1.32 -2.95 3.38
C GLY A 185 2.11 -2.78 4.67
N ILE A 186 3.35 -3.30 4.71
CA ILE A 186 4.25 -3.12 5.85
C ILE A 186 4.63 -1.64 6.00
N LEU A 187 4.97 -0.95 4.91
CA LEU A 187 5.30 0.48 4.93
C LEU A 187 4.13 1.33 5.45
N ALA A 188 2.90 1.06 5.01
CA ALA A 188 1.70 1.73 5.50
C ALA A 188 1.48 1.49 7.01
N THR A 189 1.67 0.24 7.46
CA THR A 189 1.57 -0.15 8.88
C THR A 189 2.59 0.62 9.73
N LEU A 190 3.86 0.61 9.31
CA LEU A 190 4.93 1.33 9.98
C LEU A 190 4.65 2.84 10.01
N ARG A 191 4.19 3.41 8.89
CA ARG A 191 3.87 4.84 8.80
C ARG A 191 2.78 5.25 9.78
N GLY A 192 1.74 4.44 9.93
CA GLY A 192 0.66 4.67 10.88
C GLY A 192 1.09 4.52 12.35
N LEU A 193 2.04 3.63 12.64
CA LEU A 193 2.59 3.42 13.99
C LEU A 193 3.51 4.55 14.45
N LEU A 194 4.37 5.05 13.55
CA LEU A 194 5.41 6.03 13.90
C LEU A 194 4.85 7.32 14.51
N THR A 195 3.68 7.80 14.07
CA THR A 195 3.06 9.02 14.62
C THR A 195 2.11 8.74 15.79
N SER A 196 1.57 7.52 15.89
CA SER A 196 0.76 7.10 17.04
C SER A 196 1.59 7.01 18.32
N SER A 197 2.85 6.55 18.20
CA SER A 197 3.82 6.51 19.31
C SER A 197 4.10 7.89 19.90
N SER A 198 4.26 8.93 19.07
CA SER A 198 4.48 10.31 19.52
C SER A 198 3.25 10.95 20.21
N LYS A 199 2.05 10.49 19.87
CA LYS A 199 0.80 10.95 20.51
C LYS A 199 0.51 10.19 21.80
N SER A 200 0.86 8.91 21.87
CA SER A 200 0.72 8.09 23.07
C SER A 200 1.68 8.51 24.19
N SER A 201 2.92 8.88 23.86
CA SER A 201 3.89 9.39 24.84
C SER A 201 3.48 10.74 25.43
N SER A 202 2.81 11.60 24.66
CA SER A 202 2.30 12.89 25.13
C SER A 202 0.96 12.80 25.87
N ALA A 203 0.15 11.77 25.62
CA ALA A 203 -1.10 11.52 26.32
C ALA A 203 -0.89 10.84 27.70
N PHE A 204 0.12 9.99 27.84
CA PHE A 204 0.44 9.33 29.12
C PHE A 204 0.88 10.33 30.22
N GLY A 205 1.42 11.50 29.84
CA GLY A 205 1.80 12.57 30.78
C GLY A 205 0.67 13.51 31.22
N LYS A 206 -0.55 13.41 30.66
CA LYS A 206 -1.65 14.37 30.93
C LYS A 206 -2.88 13.79 31.64
N ARG A 207 -2.81 12.56 32.14
CA ARG A 207 -3.94 11.94 32.87
C ARG A 207 -3.55 11.65 34.32
N HIS A 208 -3.56 12.68 35.16
CA HIS A 208 -4.08 12.69 36.55
C HIS A 208 -3.81 14.07 37.20
N ALA A 209 -4.59 15.07 36.83
CA ALA A 209 -4.74 16.30 37.61
C ALA A 209 -6.21 16.72 37.59
N MET A 210 -7.09 15.85 38.09
CA MET A 210 -8.49 16.17 38.34
C MET A 210 -8.71 16.30 39.85
N ALA A 211 -8.85 17.55 40.28
CA ALA A 211 -9.70 18.04 41.36
C ALA A 211 -9.55 17.43 42.76
N ARG A 212 -8.62 17.95 43.57
CA ARG A 212 -8.76 17.94 45.04
C ARG A 212 -9.73 19.07 45.44
N LYS A 213 -11.02 18.73 45.53
CA LYS A 213 -12.09 19.59 46.04
C LYS A 213 -11.79 19.95 47.50
N LYS A 214 -11.69 21.26 47.81
CA LYS A 214 -11.68 21.79 49.18
C LYS A 214 -12.90 21.27 49.94
N ARG A 215 -12.71 20.80 51.18
CA ARG A 215 -13.76 20.67 52.18
C ARG A 215 -13.36 21.48 53.41
N ALA A 216 -14.38 22.22 53.89
CA ALA A 216 -14.58 22.96 55.14
C ALA A 216 -13.33 23.29 55.97
#